data_AF-A0A520FH11-F1
#
_entry.id   AF-A0A520FH11-F1
#
_cell.length_a   1.000
_cell.length_b   1.000
_cell.length_c   1.000
_cell.angle_alpha   90.00
_cell.angle_beta   90.00
_cell.angle_gamma   90.00
#
_symmetry.space_group_name_H-M   'P 1'
#
loop_
_entity.id
_entity.type
_entity.pdbx_description
1 polymer ?
#
loop_
_entity_poly.entity_id
_entity_poly.type
_entity_poly.pdbx_seq_one_letter_code
_entity_poly.pdbx_strand_id
1 'polypeptide(L)'
;MTGPGSNAPRQFAFTTRAHVAVDDATGESIGLDDVDTRVRWLLDLVTAAGAELVSRLWHPATFDVLAAGRDRQDRRLPAQGHVAAARLGWVRIYPDGVHVPSRVTRVVTSQVVATLRTLAYRDTAIAALSARFDPATGRLTAPTEPGDDVPAGFARGVRRQLVARSRRGGGAPAGRLRITDVQGPPQTSAMARLSAADRQLAQLAVTGHELVLTVKLPTCPAPAGRAQWRSVRLTATIPEHLHGRAITDWHLPTLVLDRRGLLWRCAATELVPAADLESAAVAVGVDWSPSTLGAAATAAEAIVGLSSDYRGWTYDDRGLGIKLARLQAEGQLLHAKAARLTQLAGAAPPEVRAELEAKIAVLDAHRTAVGA
;
A
#
# COMPACT_ATOMS: atom_id res chain seq x y z
N MET A 1 23.69 -14.00 -20.95
CA MET A 1 23.52 -15.47 -21.05
C MET A 1 23.94 -16.09 -19.73
N THR A 2 22.98 -16.40 -18.86
CA THR A 2 23.20 -17.24 -17.68
C THR A 2 22.92 -18.68 -18.11
N GLY A 3 23.89 -19.58 -17.96
CA GLY A 3 23.77 -20.97 -18.41
C GLY A 3 22.67 -21.77 -17.69
N PRO A 4 22.27 -22.92 -18.24
CA PRO A 4 21.31 -23.83 -17.59
C PRO A 4 21.84 -24.25 -16.22
N GLY A 5 21.00 -24.11 -15.18
CA GLY A 5 21.36 -24.39 -13.79
C GLY A 5 21.75 -23.17 -12.93
N SER A 6 21.64 -21.94 -13.44
CA SER A 6 21.83 -20.75 -12.61
C SER A 6 20.66 -20.53 -11.64
N ASN A 7 20.93 -20.17 -10.38
CA ASN A 7 19.91 -19.76 -9.42
C ASN A 7 19.74 -18.24 -9.43
N ALA A 8 18.50 -17.77 -9.23
CA ALA A 8 18.17 -16.36 -9.12
C ALA A 8 17.52 -16.07 -7.76
N PRO A 9 17.89 -14.97 -7.07
CA PRO A 9 17.22 -14.55 -5.86
C PRO A 9 15.80 -14.07 -6.19
N ARG A 10 14.80 -14.62 -5.51
CA ARG A 10 13.41 -14.18 -5.58
C ARG A 10 12.91 -13.80 -4.20
N GLN A 11 12.27 -12.64 -4.15
CA GLN A 11 11.61 -12.16 -2.95
C GLN A 11 10.16 -12.62 -2.96
N PHE A 12 9.69 -13.11 -1.82
CA PHE A 12 8.30 -13.43 -1.59
C PHE A 12 7.85 -12.94 -0.21
N ALA A 13 6.54 -12.78 -0.04
CA ALA A 13 5.94 -12.35 1.20
C ALA A 13 5.19 -13.51 1.86
N PHE A 14 5.16 -13.51 3.18
CA PHE A 14 4.36 -14.42 3.98
C PHE A 14 3.92 -13.73 5.27
N THR A 15 2.99 -14.34 6.00
CA THR A 15 2.53 -13.79 7.27
C THR A 15 2.70 -14.80 8.39
N THR A 16 3.01 -14.31 9.59
CA THR A 16 3.04 -15.11 10.81
C THR A 16 2.62 -14.26 12.02
N ARG A 17 2.47 -14.89 13.20
CA ARG A 17 2.11 -14.23 14.46
C ARG A 17 3.01 -14.69 15.59
N ALA A 18 3.27 -13.76 16.49
CA ALA A 18 3.92 -14.09 17.74
C ALA A 18 3.01 -14.99 18.58
N HIS A 19 3.57 -16.06 19.14
CA HIS A 19 2.90 -16.91 20.12
C HIS A 19 3.58 -16.81 21.50
N VAL A 20 4.78 -16.23 21.57
CA VAL A 20 5.50 -15.91 22.81
C VAL A 20 6.02 -14.48 22.75
N ALA A 21 6.00 -13.78 23.88
CA ALA A 21 6.61 -12.48 24.06
C ALA A 21 7.30 -12.40 25.43
N VAL A 22 8.51 -11.85 25.47
CA VAL A 22 9.27 -11.63 26.70
C VAL A 22 9.96 -10.27 26.69
N ASP A 23 10.17 -9.68 27.87
CA ASP A 23 11.09 -8.53 28.00
C ASP A 23 12.52 -9.04 27.71
N ASP A 24 13.21 -8.38 26.78
CA ASP A 24 14.53 -8.84 26.31
C ASP A 24 15.62 -8.74 27.39
N ALA A 25 15.44 -7.85 28.37
CA ALA A 25 16.39 -7.63 29.44
C ALA A 25 16.11 -8.52 30.66
N THR A 26 14.84 -8.67 31.07
CA THR A 26 14.48 -9.46 32.27
C THR A 26 14.13 -10.92 31.96
N GLY A 27 13.77 -11.23 30.72
CA GLY A 27 13.27 -12.55 30.32
C GLY A 27 11.84 -12.84 30.82
N GLU A 28 11.21 -11.89 31.49
CA GLU A 28 9.84 -12.05 32.00
C GLU A 28 8.84 -12.12 30.85
N SER A 29 7.87 -13.01 30.99
CA SER A 29 6.79 -13.17 30.01
C SER A 29 5.91 -11.91 29.95
N ILE A 30 5.58 -11.49 28.73
CA ILE A 30 4.65 -10.39 28.45
C ILE A 30 3.43 -11.01 27.78
N GLY A 31 2.23 -10.70 28.28
CA GLY A 31 0.99 -11.13 27.65
C GLY A 31 0.86 -10.56 26.23
N LEU A 32 0.38 -11.35 25.27
CA LEU A 32 0.23 -10.91 23.88
C LEU A 32 -0.75 -9.73 23.74
N ASP A 33 -1.76 -9.61 24.61
CA ASP A 33 -2.66 -8.45 24.65
C ASP A 33 -1.96 -7.15 25.08
N ASP A 34 -0.97 -7.24 25.96
CA ASP A 34 -0.12 -6.10 26.33
C ASP A 34 0.80 -5.73 25.16
N VAL A 35 1.39 -6.73 24.47
CA VAL A 35 2.14 -6.48 23.22
C VAL A 35 1.27 -5.76 22.19
N ASP A 36 0.04 -6.22 21.97
CA ASP A 36 -0.90 -5.59 21.03
C ASP A 36 -1.19 -4.14 21.42
N THR A 37 -1.33 -3.85 22.71
CA THR A 37 -1.54 -2.49 23.21
C THR A 37 -0.32 -1.60 22.95
N ARG A 38 0.89 -2.10 23.23
CA ARG A 38 2.15 -1.37 22.98
C ARG A 38 2.40 -1.15 21.49
N VAL A 39 2.11 -2.15 20.66
CA VAL A 39 2.19 -2.05 19.19
C VAL A 39 1.15 -1.06 18.68
N ARG A 40 -0.10 -1.12 19.15
CA ARG A 40 -1.16 -0.19 18.72
C ARG A 40 -0.70 1.25 18.91
N TRP A 41 -0.16 1.57 20.07
CA TRP A 41 0.40 2.90 20.33
C TRP A 41 1.49 3.29 19.33
N LEU A 42 2.42 2.38 19.02
CA LEU A 42 3.45 2.63 18.00
C LEU A 42 2.84 2.87 16.61
N LEU A 43 1.84 2.07 16.22
CA LEU A 43 1.16 2.21 14.93
C LEU A 43 0.40 3.54 14.85
N ASP A 44 -0.29 3.94 15.91
CA ASP A 44 -1.03 5.21 16.00
C ASP A 44 -0.06 6.39 15.90
N LEU A 45 1.07 6.34 16.60
CA LEU A 45 2.12 7.36 16.52
C LEU A 45 2.67 7.48 15.09
N VAL A 46 3.03 6.36 14.47
CA VAL A 46 3.56 6.34 13.09
C VAL A 46 2.54 6.87 12.10
N THR A 47 1.27 6.51 12.28
CA THR A 47 0.16 6.92 11.42
C THR A 47 -0.13 8.40 11.55
N ALA A 48 -0.26 8.92 12.77
CA ALA A 48 -0.54 10.32 13.03
C ALA A 48 0.59 11.21 12.50
N ALA A 49 1.84 10.91 12.86
CA ALA A 49 2.99 11.68 12.39
C ALA A 49 3.19 11.57 10.86
N GLY A 50 2.90 10.40 10.29
CA GLY A 50 2.93 10.20 8.84
C GLY A 50 1.84 10.99 8.11
N ALA A 51 0.61 10.96 8.61
CA ALA A 51 -0.53 11.68 8.05
C ALA A 51 -0.33 13.20 8.12
N GLU A 52 0.16 13.72 9.26
CA GLU A 52 0.53 15.13 9.40
C GLU A 52 1.55 15.54 8.34
N LEU A 53 2.65 14.80 8.23
CA LEU A 53 3.73 15.12 7.30
C LEU A 53 3.26 15.02 5.83
N VAL A 54 2.49 13.99 5.48
CA VAL A 54 1.91 13.85 4.13
C VAL A 54 1.00 15.02 3.82
N SER A 55 0.11 15.39 4.75
CA SER A 55 -0.82 16.51 4.58
C SER A 55 -0.09 17.82 4.31
N ARG A 56 0.92 18.15 5.12
CA ARG A 56 1.73 19.37 4.95
C ARG A 56 2.55 19.37 3.66
N LEU A 57 3.03 18.21 3.22
CA LEU A 57 3.78 18.08 1.97
C LEU A 57 2.88 17.91 0.73
N TRP A 58 1.56 17.93 0.87
CA TRP A 58 0.60 17.72 -0.21
C TRP A 58 0.39 18.95 -1.09
N HIS A 59 1.46 19.38 -1.77
CA HIS A 59 1.41 20.51 -2.71
C HIS A 59 2.32 20.25 -3.93
N PRO A 60 2.04 20.88 -5.09
CA PRO A 60 2.77 20.63 -6.35
C PRO A 60 4.29 20.71 -6.22
N ALA A 61 4.81 21.72 -5.50
CA ALA A 61 6.25 21.91 -5.34
C ALA A 61 6.97 20.72 -4.66
N THR A 62 6.31 19.94 -3.81
CA THR A 62 6.88 18.70 -3.25
C THR A 62 7.12 17.67 -4.35
N PHE A 63 6.13 17.50 -5.24
CA PHE A 63 6.22 16.55 -6.33
C PHE A 63 7.24 16.98 -7.36
N ASP A 64 7.37 18.28 -7.63
CA ASP A 64 8.39 18.82 -8.53
C ASP A 64 9.81 18.48 -8.04
N VAL A 65 10.09 18.66 -6.73
CA VAL A 65 11.38 18.29 -6.12
C VAL A 65 11.63 16.78 -6.20
N LEU A 66 10.62 15.96 -5.95
CA LEU A 66 10.75 14.50 -6.01
C LEU A 66 10.94 13.99 -7.44
N ALA A 67 10.25 14.59 -8.41
CA ALA A 67 10.36 14.25 -9.83
C ALA A 67 11.72 14.67 -10.40
N ALA A 68 12.23 15.84 -10.01
CA ALA A 68 13.58 16.27 -10.37
C ALA A 68 14.65 15.34 -9.79
N GLY A 69 14.36 14.68 -8.66
CA GLY A 69 15.29 13.75 -8.02
C GLY A 69 16.51 14.44 -7.43
N ARG A 70 16.47 15.77 -7.23
CA ARG A 70 17.56 16.61 -6.74
C ARG A 70 17.11 17.58 -5.65
N ASP A 71 18.04 17.99 -4.78
CA ASP A 71 17.79 19.02 -3.78
C ASP A 71 18.02 20.44 -4.33
N ARG A 72 17.88 21.46 -3.46
CA ARG A 72 18.06 22.87 -3.83
C ARG A 72 19.49 23.23 -4.23
N GLN A 73 20.45 22.35 -3.95
CA GLN A 73 21.87 22.48 -4.33
C GLN A 73 22.22 21.57 -5.52
N ASP A 74 21.22 21.12 -6.29
CA ASP A 74 21.35 20.21 -7.43
C ASP A 74 21.92 18.83 -7.09
N ARG A 75 21.97 18.44 -5.81
CA ARG A 75 22.51 17.12 -5.43
C ARG A 75 21.44 16.05 -5.56
N ARG A 76 21.81 14.90 -6.14
CA ARG A 76 20.92 13.74 -6.26
C ARG A 76 20.32 13.36 -4.90
N LEU A 77 19.01 13.14 -4.86
CA LEU A 77 18.32 12.71 -3.66
C LEU A 77 18.74 11.29 -3.25
N PRO A 78 18.99 11.03 -1.96
CA PRO A 78 19.34 9.70 -1.46
C PRO A 78 18.24 8.68 -1.74
N ALA A 79 18.60 7.43 -2.06
CA ALA A 79 17.62 6.35 -2.21
C ALA A 79 16.85 6.08 -0.89
N GLN A 80 17.55 6.15 0.25
CA GLN A 80 16.94 5.95 1.57
C GLN A 80 16.02 7.11 1.94
N GLY A 81 14.73 6.80 2.20
CA GLY A 81 13.69 7.79 2.43
C GLY A 81 13.96 8.73 3.60
N HIS A 82 14.38 8.21 4.76
CA HIS A 82 14.71 9.05 5.92
C HIS A 82 15.88 10.02 5.67
N VAL A 83 16.87 9.64 4.87
CA VAL A 83 18.00 10.51 4.51
C VAL A 83 17.55 11.58 3.53
N ALA A 84 16.69 11.23 2.57
CA ALA A 84 16.07 12.20 1.67
C ALA A 84 15.20 13.21 2.42
N ALA A 85 14.35 12.76 3.35
CA ALA A 85 13.56 13.64 4.20
C ALA A 85 14.44 14.59 5.00
N ALA A 86 15.53 14.10 5.61
CA ALA A 86 16.47 14.94 6.33
C ALA A 86 17.13 15.99 5.41
N ARG A 87 17.57 15.58 4.22
CA ARG A 87 18.17 16.48 3.22
C ARG A 87 17.20 17.57 2.74
N LEU A 88 15.92 17.26 2.64
CA LEU A 88 14.87 18.18 2.21
C LEU A 88 14.30 19.04 3.34
N GLY A 89 14.74 18.83 4.59
CA GLY A 89 14.23 19.55 5.75
C GLY A 89 12.81 19.14 6.16
N TRP A 90 12.38 17.92 5.81
CA TRP A 90 11.06 17.40 6.12
C TRP A 90 11.01 16.86 7.55
N VAL A 91 10.72 17.76 8.48
CA VAL A 91 10.62 17.50 9.92
C VAL A 91 9.20 17.08 10.30
N ARG A 92 9.07 16.17 11.26
CA ARG A 92 7.78 15.64 11.73
C ARG A 92 7.36 16.38 12.99
N ILE A 93 6.07 16.50 13.20
CA ILE A 93 5.51 16.98 14.44
C ILE A 93 5.00 15.76 15.23
N TYR A 94 5.40 15.67 16.49
CA TYR A 94 4.94 14.65 17.43
C TYR A 94 4.15 15.31 18.56
N PRO A 95 3.28 14.57 19.27
CA PRO A 95 2.58 15.10 20.43
C PRO A 95 3.55 15.62 21.50
N ASP A 96 3.16 16.72 22.15
CA ASP A 96 3.95 17.33 23.23
C ASP A 96 4.16 16.36 24.40
N GLY A 97 5.33 16.44 25.03
CA GLY A 97 5.70 15.58 26.16
C GLY A 97 6.01 14.12 25.81
N VAL A 98 5.88 13.71 24.54
CA VAL A 98 6.21 12.34 24.10
C VAL A 98 7.64 12.25 23.55
N HIS A 99 8.45 11.45 24.21
CA HIS A 99 9.75 11.02 23.71
C HIS A 99 9.59 9.97 22.61
N VAL A 100 9.92 10.37 21.38
CA VAL A 100 9.98 9.47 20.23
C VAL A 100 11.43 9.15 19.87
N PRO A 101 11.86 7.88 19.89
CA PRO A 101 13.19 7.50 19.46
C PRO A 101 13.45 7.98 18.03
N SER A 102 14.65 8.48 17.77
CA SER A 102 15.08 8.92 16.44
C SER A 102 14.95 7.84 15.36
N ARG A 103 14.86 6.56 15.75
CA ARG A 103 14.64 5.42 14.86
C ARG A 103 13.18 5.25 14.43
N VAL A 104 12.20 5.60 15.28
CA VAL A 104 10.77 5.55 14.96
C VAL A 104 10.41 6.61 13.91
N THR A 105 10.70 7.87 14.18
CA THR A 105 11.78 8.53 13.44
C THR A 105 11.91 8.23 11.92
N ARG A 106 12.93 7.41 11.66
CA ARG A 106 13.33 6.96 10.33
C ARG A 106 12.26 6.08 9.68
N VAL A 107 11.50 5.31 10.46
CA VAL A 107 10.37 4.51 9.94
C VAL A 107 9.30 5.43 9.35
N VAL A 108 8.84 6.44 10.12
CA VAL A 108 7.84 7.43 9.66
C VAL A 108 8.30 8.11 8.39
N THR A 109 9.49 8.72 8.40
CA THR A 109 10.02 9.45 7.23
C THR A 109 10.21 8.56 6.02
N SER A 110 10.73 7.34 6.19
CA SER A 110 10.96 6.44 5.07
C SER A 110 9.63 6.00 4.43
N GLN A 111 8.61 5.73 5.24
CA GLN A 111 7.28 5.39 4.75
C GLN A 111 6.64 6.55 3.99
N VAL A 112 6.68 7.77 4.55
CA VAL A 112 6.15 8.97 3.91
C VAL A 112 6.85 9.26 2.59
N VAL A 113 8.18 9.26 2.56
CA VAL A 113 8.94 9.54 1.33
C VAL A 113 8.71 8.47 0.27
N ALA A 114 8.60 7.19 0.65
CA ALA A 114 8.26 6.13 -0.29
C ALA A 114 6.89 6.37 -0.93
N THR A 115 5.87 6.71 -0.12
CA THR A 115 4.53 7.05 -0.60
C THR A 115 4.56 8.26 -1.54
N LEU A 116 5.21 9.36 -1.13
CA LEU A 116 5.29 10.58 -1.93
C LEU A 116 6.04 10.37 -3.25
N ARG A 117 7.08 9.53 -3.31
CA ARG A 117 7.77 9.18 -4.55
C ARG A 117 6.89 8.42 -5.52
N THR A 118 6.14 7.44 -5.04
CA THR A 118 5.15 6.72 -5.86
C THR A 118 4.11 7.70 -6.41
N LEU A 119 3.68 8.66 -5.59
CA LEU A 119 2.72 9.68 -6.00
C LEU A 119 3.31 10.74 -6.92
N ALA A 120 4.60 11.06 -6.81
CA ALA A 120 5.30 11.94 -7.75
C ALA A 120 5.35 11.34 -9.16
N TYR A 121 5.62 10.03 -9.26
CA TYR A 121 5.52 9.33 -10.55
C TYR A 121 4.09 9.43 -11.13
N ARG A 122 3.07 9.20 -10.29
CA ARG A 122 1.67 9.31 -10.69
C ARG A 122 1.27 10.74 -11.07
N ASP A 123 1.77 11.74 -10.36
CA ASP A 123 1.57 13.16 -10.66
C ASP A 123 2.11 13.50 -12.04
N THR A 124 3.37 13.13 -12.33
CA THR A 124 3.98 13.31 -13.66
C THR A 124 3.14 12.65 -14.76
N ALA A 125 2.69 11.41 -14.53
CA ALA A 125 1.87 10.68 -15.49
C ALA A 125 0.49 11.33 -15.73
N ILE A 126 -0.22 11.76 -14.68
CA ILE A 126 -1.50 12.48 -14.80
C ILE A 126 -1.29 13.80 -15.55
N ALA A 127 -0.20 14.49 -15.24
CA ALA A 127 0.13 15.78 -15.81
C ALA A 127 0.45 15.67 -17.31
N ALA A 128 1.21 14.65 -17.73
CA ALA A 128 1.49 14.37 -19.14
C ALA A 128 0.21 13.97 -19.91
N LEU A 129 -0.61 13.08 -19.33
CA LEU A 129 -1.86 12.65 -19.96
C LEU A 129 -2.88 13.78 -20.09
N SER A 130 -3.01 14.63 -19.07
CA SER A 130 -3.95 15.76 -19.11
C SER A 130 -3.53 16.84 -20.11
N ALA A 131 -2.22 17.11 -20.25
CA ALA A 131 -1.72 18.03 -21.28
C ALA A 131 -2.02 17.53 -22.71
N ARG A 132 -2.13 16.21 -22.89
CA ARG A 132 -2.42 15.54 -24.16
C ARG A 132 -3.90 15.24 -24.39
N PHE A 133 -4.76 15.64 -23.46
CA PHE A 133 -6.19 15.35 -23.52
C PHE A 133 -6.94 16.43 -24.29
N ASP A 134 -7.64 16.03 -25.34
CA ASP A 134 -8.57 16.89 -26.06
C ASP A 134 -9.98 16.77 -25.43
N PRO A 135 -10.49 17.83 -24.79
CA PRO A 135 -11.82 17.82 -24.17
C PRO A 135 -12.96 17.75 -25.18
N ALA A 136 -12.78 18.22 -26.42
CA ALA A 136 -13.82 18.22 -27.44
C ALA A 136 -14.05 16.81 -28.00
N THR A 137 -12.97 16.07 -28.26
CA THR A 137 -13.05 14.70 -28.78
C THR A 137 -13.02 13.62 -27.68
N GLY A 138 -12.56 13.97 -26.48
CA GLY A 138 -12.34 13.04 -25.37
C GLY A 138 -11.16 12.07 -25.60
N ARG A 139 -10.26 12.40 -26.52
CA ARG A 139 -9.13 11.55 -26.93
C ARG A 139 -7.82 12.03 -26.30
N LEU A 140 -6.89 11.10 -26.16
CA LEU A 140 -5.50 11.41 -25.82
C LEU A 140 -4.70 11.39 -27.11
N THR A 141 -3.90 12.43 -27.36
CA THR A 141 -2.90 12.41 -28.43
C THR A 141 -1.80 11.39 -28.10
N ALA A 142 -1.06 10.92 -29.11
CA ALA A 142 0.03 9.95 -28.93
C ALA A 142 1.15 10.51 -28.03
N PRO A 143 1.93 9.65 -27.33
CA PRO A 143 3.08 10.11 -26.56
C PRO A 143 4.12 10.72 -27.50
N THR A 144 4.69 11.85 -27.08
CA THR A 144 5.67 12.62 -27.87
C THR A 144 7.09 12.35 -27.38
N GLU A 145 7.27 12.07 -26.09
CA GLU A 145 8.55 11.74 -25.49
C GLU A 145 8.51 10.36 -24.82
N PRO A 146 9.66 9.65 -24.69
CA PRO A 146 9.72 8.37 -23.98
C PRO A 146 9.20 8.43 -22.53
N GLY A 147 9.32 9.59 -21.87
CA GLY A 147 8.81 9.82 -20.51
C GLY A 147 7.28 9.98 -20.43
N ASP A 148 6.60 10.10 -21.56
CA ASP A 148 5.15 10.23 -21.66
C ASP A 148 4.43 8.88 -21.76
N ASP A 149 5.19 7.79 -21.91
CA ASP A 149 4.64 6.46 -22.01
C ASP A 149 4.23 5.93 -20.63
N VAL A 150 3.00 5.42 -20.56
CA VAL A 150 2.41 4.88 -19.34
C VAL A 150 1.63 3.62 -19.68
N PRO A 151 1.46 2.67 -18.73
CA PRO A 151 0.69 1.46 -18.99
C PRO A 151 -0.71 1.78 -19.55
N ALA A 152 -1.11 1.10 -20.62
CA ALA A 152 -2.37 1.37 -21.33
C ALA A 152 -3.61 1.32 -20.42
N GLY A 153 -3.61 0.43 -19.42
CA GLY A 153 -4.67 0.38 -18.40
C GLY A 153 -4.78 1.66 -17.59
N PHE A 154 -3.65 2.23 -17.18
CA PHE A 154 -3.58 3.50 -16.44
C PHE A 154 -4.05 4.67 -17.31
N ALA A 155 -3.57 4.78 -18.56
CA ALA A 155 -4.02 5.80 -19.51
C ALA A 155 -5.55 5.76 -19.74
N ARG A 156 -6.11 4.56 -19.93
CA ARG A 156 -7.57 4.37 -20.07
C ARG A 156 -8.33 4.83 -18.84
N GLY A 157 -7.82 4.54 -17.64
CA GLY A 157 -8.41 4.97 -16.37
C GLY A 157 -8.46 6.49 -16.25
N VAL A 158 -7.31 7.16 -16.44
CA VAL A 158 -7.20 8.63 -16.38
C VAL A 158 -8.07 9.29 -17.45
N ARG A 159 -8.07 8.78 -18.70
CA ARG A 159 -8.95 9.29 -19.77
C ARG A 159 -10.43 9.28 -19.36
N ARG A 160 -10.92 8.18 -18.78
CA ARG A 160 -12.31 8.08 -18.29
C ARG A 160 -12.61 9.16 -17.25
N GLN A 161 -11.68 9.43 -16.34
CA GLN A 161 -11.82 10.48 -15.32
C GLN A 161 -11.84 11.89 -15.95
N LEU A 162 -10.96 12.18 -16.92
CA LEU A 162 -10.93 13.46 -17.63
C LEU A 162 -12.20 13.72 -18.45
N VAL A 163 -12.71 12.70 -19.15
CA VAL A 163 -14.00 12.77 -19.86
C VAL A 163 -15.16 13.03 -18.90
N ALA A 164 -15.21 12.28 -17.80
CA ALA A 164 -16.25 12.44 -16.79
C ALA A 164 -16.24 13.85 -16.16
N ARG A 165 -15.04 14.41 -15.92
CA ARG A 165 -14.86 15.77 -15.41
C ARG A 165 -15.32 16.82 -16.42
N SER A 166 -14.92 16.69 -17.69
CA SER A 166 -15.28 17.62 -18.76
C SER A 166 -16.80 17.74 -18.94
N ARG A 167 -17.54 16.64 -18.74
CA ARG A 167 -19.01 16.61 -18.82
C ARG A 167 -19.75 17.28 -17.65
N ARG A 168 -19.11 17.49 -16.49
CA ARG A 168 -19.76 18.05 -15.28
C ARG A 168 -19.82 19.59 -15.26
N GLY A 169 -19.44 20.29 -16.34
CA GLY A 169 -19.63 21.74 -16.48
C GLY A 169 -18.52 22.63 -15.93
N GLY A 170 -17.38 22.08 -15.51
CA GLY A 170 -16.23 22.85 -15.00
C GLY A 170 -15.25 23.35 -16.07
N GLY A 171 -15.64 23.34 -17.36
CA GLY A 171 -14.72 23.55 -18.47
C GLY A 171 -13.65 22.44 -18.57
N ALA A 172 -12.98 22.36 -19.72
CA ALA A 172 -11.71 21.64 -19.78
C ALA A 172 -10.74 22.32 -18.82
N PRO A 173 -9.93 21.60 -18.01
CA PRO A 173 -8.83 22.26 -17.33
C PRO A 173 -8.00 22.97 -18.41
N ALA A 174 -7.90 24.30 -18.32
CA ALA A 174 -6.96 25.06 -19.12
C ALA A 174 -5.56 24.74 -18.58
N GLY A 175 -5.01 23.58 -18.96
CA GLY A 175 -3.64 23.19 -18.65
C GLY A 175 -3.46 21.87 -17.89
N ARG A 176 -2.24 21.75 -17.35
CA ARG A 176 -1.64 20.54 -16.78
C ARG A 176 -2.27 20.21 -15.42
N LEU A 177 -3.07 19.14 -15.35
CA LEU A 177 -3.71 18.67 -14.13
C LEU A 177 -2.69 17.99 -13.21
N ARG A 178 -2.68 18.34 -11.93
CA ARG A 178 -1.83 17.72 -10.90
C ARG A 178 -2.62 16.73 -10.06
N ILE A 179 -1.92 15.81 -9.40
CA ILE A 179 -2.56 14.84 -8.49
C ILE A 179 -3.26 15.55 -7.32
N THR A 180 -2.75 16.71 -6.90
CA THR A 180 -3.32 17.55 -5.85
C THR A 180 -4.66 18.18 -6.24
N ASP A 181 -4.94 18.31 -7.54
CA ASP A 181 -6.17 18.93 -8.05
C ASP A 181 -7.33 17.91 -8.11
N VAL A 182 -7.00 16.62 -8.06
CA VAL A 182 -7.95 15.51 -8.25
C VAL A 182 -8.18 14.67 -7.01
N GLN A 183 -7.26 14.69 -6.04
CA GLN A 183 -7.39 13.97 -4.79
C GLN A 183 -6.72 14.72 -3.63
N GLY A 184 -7.30 14.55 -2.45
CA GLY A 184 -6.65 14.96 -1.20
C GLY A 184 -5.43 14.07 -0.87
N PRO A 185 -4.70 14.42 0.20
CA PRO A 185 -3.60 13.59 0.68
C PRO A 185 -4.07 12.16 0.97
N PRO A 186 -3.27 11.14 0.61
CA PRO A 186 -3.63 9.76 0.86
C PRO A 186 -3.74 9.48 2.37
N GLN A 187 -4.64 8.59 2.73
CA GLN A 187 -4.69 8.08 4.10
C GLN A 187 -3.44 7.24 4.38
N THR A 188 -2.80 7.51 5.51
CA THR A 188 -1.67 6.69 5.99
C THR A 188 -2.24 5.48 6.71
N SER A 189 -1.80 4.28 6.33
CA SER A 189 -2.23 3.04 7.01
C SER A 189 -1.54 2.87 8.37
N ALA A 190 -2.26 2.30 9.33
CA ALA A 190 -1.73 1.85 10.61
C ALA A 190 -0.78 0.65 10.45
N MET A 191 0.47 0.95 10.08
CA MET A 191 1.53 -0.03 9.89
C MET A 191 2.90 0.55 10.24
N ALA A 192 3.78 -0.28 10.79
CA ALA A 192 5.18 0.05 11.04
C ALA A 192 6.09 -0.85 10.19
N ARG A 193 6.69 -0.27 9.14
CA ARG A 193 7.64 -0.96 8.25
C ARG A 193 9.02 -1.02 8.91
N LEU A 194 9.31 -2.11 9.62
CA LEU A 194 10.58 -2.24 10.34
C LEU A 194 11.78 -2.42 9.40
N SER A 195 11.58 -2.72 8.12
CA SER A 195 12.65 -2.70 7.11
C SER A 195 13.31 -1.33 6.93
N ALA A 196 12.64 -0.25 7.35
CA ALA A 196 13.22 1.10 7.42
C ALA A 196 13.92 1.42 8.75
N ALA A 197 13.84 0.50 9.73
CA ALA A 197 14.51 0.60 11.01
C ALA A 197 15.96 0.12 10.91
N ASP A 198 16.77 0.48 11.91
CA ASP A 198 18.07 -0.14 12.12
C ASP A 198 18.04 -1.09 13.31
N ARG A 199 19.19 -1.75 13.55
CA ARG A 199 19.37 -2.73 14.62
C ARG A 199 19.14 -2.17 16.03
N GLN A 200 19.07 -0.84 16.22
CA GLN A 200 18.77 -0.26 17.53
C GLN A 200 17.27 -0.24 17.85
N LEU A 201 16.42 -0.37 16.84
CA LEU A 201 14.96 -0.42 16.97
C LEU A 201 14.42 -1.83 16.75
N ALA A 202 14.90 -2.55 15.74
CA ALA A 202 14.41 -3.89 15.43
C ALA A 202 15.51 -4.81 14.87
N GLN A 203 15.44 -6.08 15.23
CA GLN A 203 16.30 -7.16 14.74
C GLN A 203 15.47 -8.42 14.55
N LEU A 204 15.77 -9.20 13.51
CA LEU A 204 15.14 -10.48 13.24
C LEU A 204 16.21 -11.56 13.25
N ALA A 205 15.97 -12.63 14.01
CA ALA A 205 16.77 -13.83 14.01
C ALA A 205 15.89 -15.03 13.65
N VAL A 206 16.52 -16.07 13.11
CA VAL A 206 15.90 -17.36 12.81
C VAL A 206 16.54 -18.39 13.72
N THR A 207 15.73 -19.22 14.38
CA THR A 207 16.23 -20.27 15.26
C THR A 207 15.41 -21.53 15.02
N GLY A 208 15.99 -22.49 14.30
CA GLY A 208 15.25 -23.66 13.84
C GLY A 208 14.04 -23.27 12.99
N HIS A 209 12.85 -23.64 13.45
CA HIS A 209 11.57 -23.32 12.80
C HIS A 209 10.89 -22.06 13.35
N GLU A 210 11.64 -21.21 14.05
CA GLU A 210 11.12 -20.00 14.67
C GLU A 210 11.76 -18.72 14.12
N LEU A 211 10.94 -17.67 14.06
CA LEU A 211 11.35 -16.29 13.83
C LEU A 211 11.29 -15.54 15.16
N VAL A 212 12.41 -14.94 15.54
CA VAL A 212 12.55 -14.16 16.76
C VAL A 212 12.77 -12.70 16.39
N LEU A 213 11.74 -11.88 16.61
CA LEU A 213 11.78 -10.43 16.41
C LEU A 213 12.06 -9.75 17.75
N THR A 214 13.22 -9.11 17.87
CA THR A 214 13.49 -8.18 18.97
C THR A 214 13.16 -6.77 18.51
N VAL A 215 12.18 -6.11 19.14
CA VAL A 215 11.72 -4.77 18.77
C VAL A 215 11.54 -3.88 19.99
N LYS A 216 11.95 -2.61 19.90
CA LYS A 216 11.69 -1.64 20.97
C LYS A 216 10.26 -1.12 20.92
N LEU A 217 9.54 -1.33 22.01
CA LEU A 217 8.16 -0.90 22.18
C LEU A 217 8.05 0.02 23.41
N PRO A 218 7.09 0.95 23.41
CA PRO A 218 6.78 1.75 24.59
C PRO A 218 6.27 0.83 25.71
N THR A 219 6.56 1.16 26.96
CA THR A 219 6.04 0.43 28.13
C THR A 219 4.82 1.09 28.75
N CYS A 220 4.45 2.28 28.28
CA CYS A 220 3.31 3.04 28.78
C CYS A 220 2.75 3.95 27.67
N PRO A 221 1.48 4.38 27.78
CA PRO A 221 0.95 5.46 26.97
C PRO A 221 1.74 6.75 27.24
N ALA A 222 2.16 7.46 26.19
CA ALA A 222 2.95 8.70 26.27
C ALA A 222 4.31 8.54 27.00
N PRO A 223 5.26 7.77 26.44
CA PRO A 223 6.60 7.66 27.00
C PRO A 223 7.28 9.03 26.98
N ALA A 224 7.60 9.60 28.13
CA ALA A 224 8.30 10.87 28.32
C ALA A 224 9.83 10.75 28.21
N GLY A 225 10.38 9.52 28.23
CA GLY A 225 11.82 9.31 28.16
C GLY A 225 12.25 7.96 27.60
N ARG A 226 13.57 7.84 27.36
CA ARG A 226 14.19 6.63 26.78
C ARG A 226 13.97 5.37 27.63
N ALA A 227 13.86 5.50 28.95
CA ALA A 227 13.65 4.38 29.86
C ALA A 227 12.29 3.68 29.68
N GLN A 228 11.31 4.38 29.11
CA GLN A 228 9.97 3.87 28.82
C GLN A 228 9.88 3.21 27.43
N TRP A 229 11.03 2.98 26.79
CA TRP A 229 11.16 2.20 25.56
C TRP A 229 12.03 0.99 25.84
N ARG A 230 11.42 -0.20 25.83
CA ARG A 230 12.10 -1.46 26.13
C ARG A 230 12.10 -2.39 24.93
N SER A 231 13.17 -3.17 24.82
CA SER A 231 13.25 -4.25 23.85
C SER A 231 12.33 -5.38 24.30
N VAL A 232 11.43 -5.79 23.41
CA VAL A 232 10.57 -6.95 23.57
C VAL A 232 10.98 -7.97 22.53
N ARG A 233 11.21 -9.21 22.97
CA ARG A 233 11.50 -10.34 22.09
C ARG A 233 10.22 -11.10 21.84
N LEU A 234 9.84 -11.21 20.58
CA LEU A 234 8.63 -11.88 20.14
C LEU A 234 9.02 -13.10 19.31
N THR A 235 8.41 -14.24 19.58
CA THR A 235 8.69 -15.50 18.86
C THR A 235 7.47 -15.93 18.06
N ALA A 236 7.68 -16.23 16.79
CA ALA A 236 6.67 -16.67 15.84
C ALA A 236 7.13 -17.94 15.11
N THR A 237 6.20 -18.82 14.74
CA THR A 237 6.54 -20.03 13.97
C THR A 237 6.72 -19.69 12.50
N ILE A 238 7.74 -20.27 11.86
CA ILE A 238 7.89 -20.26 10.41
C ILE A 238 6.82 -21.18 9.83
N PRO A 239 5.97 -20.71 8.89
CA PRO A 239 4.99 -21.58 8.23
C PRO A 239 5.62 -22.86 7.67
N GLU A 240 4.98 -24.01 7.87
CA GLU A 240 5.52 -25.33 7.52
C GLU A 240 5.93 -25.44 6.04
N HIS A 241 5.17 -24.84 5.13
CA HIS A 241 5.50 -24.82 3.70
C HIS A 241 6.79 -24.04 3.36
N LEU A 242 7.40 -23.36 4.34
CA LEU A 242 8.70 -22.70 4.20
C LEU A 242 9.85 -23.52 4.78
N HIS A 243 9.58 -24.64 5.45
CA HIS A 243 10.62 -25.49 6.03
C HIS A 243 11.43 -26.14 4.91
N GLY A 244 12.76 -26.18 5.07
CA GLY A 244 13.67 -26.77 4.10
C GLY A 244 13.89 -25.98 2.81
N ARG A 245 13.20 -24.85 2.61
CA ARG A 245 13.42 -23.97 1.46
C ARG A 245 14.78 -23.28 1.53
N ALA A 246 15.37 -23.00 0.36
CA ALA A 246 16.68 -22.37 0.22
C ALA A 246 16.62 -20.84 0.43
N ILE A 247 16.11 -20.42 1.59
CA ILE A 247 15.95 -19.02 1.98
C ILE A 247 17.30 -18.46 2.41
N THR A 248 17.79 -17.44 1.69
CA THR A 248 19.07 -16.77 1.97
C THR A 248 18.93 -15.60 2.92
N ASP A 249 17.80 -14.88 2.86
CA ASP A 249 17.59 -13.68 3.66
C ASP A 249 16.19 -13.61 4.23
N TRP A 250 16.12 -13.26 5.51
CA TRP A 250 14.88 -12.97 6.22
C TRP A 250 14.82 -11.47 6.51
N HIS A 251 13.80 -10.81 5.98
CA HIS A 251 13.68 -9.35 6.06
C HIS A 251 12.84 -8.94 7.28
N LEU A 252 13.19 -7.81 7.89
CA LEU A 252 12.41 -7.23 8.99
C LEU A 252 10.94 -7.02 8.56
N PRO A 253 9.96 -7.43 9.38
CA PRO A 253 8.56 -7.43 8.98
C PRO A 253 7.95 -6.03 8.99
N THR A 254 6.81 -5.89 8.32
CA THR A 254 5.86 -4.81 8.61
C THR A 254 4.90 -5.27 9.69
N LEU A 255 4.81 -4.52 10.79
CA LEU A 255 3.84 -4.79 11.85
C LEU A 255 2.51 -4.14 11.52
N VAL A 256 1.43 -4.90 11.67
CA VAL A 256 0.04 -4.43 11.62
C VAL A 256 -0.77 -5.12 12.71
N LEU A 257 -1.88 -4.49 13.11
CA LEU A 257 -2.88 -5.12 13.97
C LEU A 257 -4.10 -5.49 13.13
N ASP A 258 -4.66 -6.67 13.36
CA ASP A 258 -5.97 -7.04 12.85
C ASP A 258 -6.87 -7.57 13.98
N ARG A 259 -8.00 -8.18 13.62
CA ARG A 259 -8.99 -8.71 14.55
C ARG A 259 -8.46 -9.81 15.48
N ARG A 260 -7.30 -10.41 15.17
CA ARG A 260 -6.65 -11.47 15.95
C ARG A 260 -5.33 -11.00 16.61
N GLY A 261 -5.11 -9.68 16.65
CA GLY A 261 -3.93 -9.08 17.27
C GLY A 261 -2.78 -8.83 16.30
N LEU A 262 -1.55 -8.79 16.82
CA LEU A 262 -0.33 -8.52 16.07
C LEU A 262 -0.12 -9.53 14.93
N LEU A 263 0.00 -9.00 13.71
CA LEU A 263 0.33 -9.74 12.50
C LEU A 263 1.65 -9.22 11.93
N TRP A 264 2.55 -10.15 11.62
CA TRP A 264 3.78 -9.84 10.92
C TRP A 264 3.59 -10.08 9.44
N ARG A 265 3.80 -9.04 8.63
CA ARG A 265 3.93 -9.17 7.19
C ARG A 265 5.42 -9.26 6.86
N CYS A 266 5.89 -10.47 6.69
CA CYS A 266 7.28 -10.78 6.47
C CYS A 266 7.61 -10.83 4.99
N ALA A 267 8.88 -10.66 4.67
CA ALA A 267 9.44 -10.99 3.37
C ALA A 267 10.69 -11.85 3.56
N ALA A 268 10.93 -12.73 2.61
CA ALA A 268 12.13 -13.55 2.54
C ALA A 268 12.69 -13.54 1.12
N THR A 269 13.99 -13.78 0.99
CA THR A 269 14.65 -14.03 -0.30
C THR A 269 15.08 -15.48 -0.35
N GLU A 270 14.68 -16.16 -1.41
CA GLU A 270 15.05 -17.54 -1.70
C GLU A 270 15.81 -17.61 -3.02
N LEU A 271 16.76 -18.54 -3.10
CA LEU A 271 17.35 -18.93 -4.36
C LEU A 271 16.46 -19.96 -5.04
N VAL A 272 15.89 -19.57 -6.17
CA VAL A 272 15.14 -20.49 -7.03
C VAL A 272 15.89 -20.67 -8.35
N PRO A 273 15.69 -21.79 -9.07
CA PRO A 273 16.21 -21.95 -10.42
C PRO A 273 15.81 -20.74 -11.29
N ALA A 274 16.76 -20.20 -12.03
CA ALA A 274 16.48 -19.13 -12.98
C ALA A 274 15.45 -19.63 -13.99
N ALA A 275 14.45 -18.80 -14.27
CA ALA A 275 13.43 -19.11 -15.25
C ALA A 275 14.10 -19.16 -16.63
N ASP A 276 14.04 -20.32 -17.28
CA ASP A 276 14.30 -20.46 -18.70
C ASP A 276 12.94 -20.48 -19.41
N LEU A 277 12.55 -19.32 -19.94
CA LEU A 277 11.27 -19.18 -20.64
C LEU A 277 11.24 -19.99 -21.94
N GLU A 278 12.42 -20.26 -22.53
CA GLU A 278 12.54 -21.04 -23.77
C GLU A 278 12.41 -22.54 -23.52
N SER A 279 12.64 -23.00 -22.28
CA SER A 279 12.46 -24.41 -21.89
C SER A 279 11.07 -24.72 -21.30
N ALA A 280 10.13 -23.78 -21.37
CA ALA A 280 8.82 -23.94 -20.75
C ALA A 280 7.92 -24.88 -21.58
N ALA A 281 7.76 -26.13 -21.13
CA ALA A 281 6.87 -27.12 -21.75
C ALA A 281 5.39 -26.98 -21.35
N VAL A 282 5.08 -26.09 -20.39
CA VAL A 282 3.73 -25.89 -19.85
C VAL A 282 3.49 -24.40 -19.62
N ALA A 283 2.32 -23.93 -20.07
CA ALA A 283 1.78 -22.61 -19.74
C ALA A 283 0.58 -22.78 -18.79
N VAL A 284 0.53 -21.97 -17.74
CA VAL A 284 -0.62 -21.88 -16.83
C VAL A 284 -1.28 -20.53 -17.01
N GLY A 285 -2.52 -20.53 -17.50
CA GLY A 285 -3.36 -19.34 -17.53
C GLY A 285 -4.17 -19.26 -16.25
N VAL A 286 -4.00 -18.17 -15.48
CA VAL A 286 -4.84 -17.88 -14.32
C VAL A 286 -5.67 -16.65 -14.63
N ASP A 287 -6.98 -16.79 -14.51
CA ASP A 287 -7.94 -15.70 -14.67
C ASP A 287 -8.79 -15.55 -13.41
N TRP A 288 -9.34 -14.38 -13.21
CA TRP A 288 -10.22 -14.07 -12.10
C TRP A 288 -11.34 -13.16 -12.60
N SER A 289 -12.57 -13.50 -12.23
CA SER A 289 -13.74 -12.69 -12.57
C SER A 289 -14.67 -12.62 -11.37
N PRO A 290 -15.58 -11.62 -11.30
CA PRO A 290 -16.60 -11.58 -10.25
C PRO A 290 -17.48 -12.84 -10.21
N SER A 291 -17.63 -13.54 -11.34
CA SER A 291 -18.36 -14.81 -11.46
C SER A 291 -17.53 -16.05 -11.14
N THR A 292 -16.19 -15.92 -11.06
CA THR A 292 -15.27 -17.03 -10.81
C THR A 292 -14.05 -16.46 -10.09
N LEU A 293 -14.03 -16.56 -8.76
CA LEU A 293 -13.00 -15.96 -7.90
C LEU A 293 -11.57 -16.48 -8.15
N GLY A 294 -11.43 -17.51 -8.98
CA GLY A 294 -10.20 -17.91 -9.63
C GLY A 294 -10.47 -19.06 -10.60
N ALA A 295 -9.95 -18.96 -11.81
CA ALA A 295 -9.92 -20.03 -12.79
C ALA A 295 -8.46 -20.25 -13.20
N ALA A 296 -8.04 -21.51 -13.27
CA ALA A 296 -6.74 -21.88 -13.79
C ALA A 296 -6.92 -22.92 -14.89
N ALA A 297 -6.21 -22.77 -15.99
CA ALA A 297 -6.13 -23.76 -17.04
C ALA A 297 -4.67 -23.97 -17.45
N THR A 298 -4.33 -25.18 -17.87
CA THR A 298 -2.99 -25.53 -18.34
C THR A 298 -3.02 -25.78 -19.84
N ALA A 299 -1.99 -25.32 -20.54
CA ALA A 299 -1.63 -25.77 -21.87
C ALA A 299 -0.24 -26.40 -21.79
N ALA A 300 -0.06 -27.57 -22.40
CA ALA A 300 1.20 -28.28 -22.44
C ALA A 300 1.68 -28.40 -23.89
N GLU A 301 2.99 -28.50 -24.08
CA GLU A 301 3.60 -28.71 -25.37
C GLU A 301 3.16 -30.06 -25.96
N ALA A 302 2.71 -30.01 -27.21
CA ALA A 302 2.38 -31.16 -28.04
C ALA A 302 3.11 -31.05 -29.39
N ILE A 303 3.04 -32.10 -30.21
CA ILE A 303 3.75 -32.22 -31.50
C ILE A 303 3.50 -31.02 -32.44
N VAL A 304 2.36 -30.35 -32.32
CA VAL A 304 1.93 -29.24 -33.21
C VAL A 304 1.98 -27.87 -32.51
N GLY A 305 2.54 -27.81 -31.29
CA GLY A 305 2.58 -26.61 -30.44
C GLY A 305 1.85 -26.81 -29.10
N LEU A 306 1.57 -25.72 -28.40
CA LEU A 306 0.84 -25.76 -27.13
C LEU A 306 -0.60 -26.24 -27.32
N SER A 307 -1.01 -27.26 -26.57
CA SER A 307 -2.35 -27.82 -26.55
C SER A 307 -2.93 -27.77 -25.15
N SER A 308 -4.22 -27.49 -25.03
CA SER A 308 -4.98 -27.55 -23.78
C SER A 308 -6.14 -28.52 -23.94
N ASP A 309 -6.44 -29.27 -22.90
CA ASP A 309 -7.63 -30.13 -22.84
C ASP A 309 -8.90 -29.35 -22.45
N TYR A 310 -8.77 -28.02 -22.29
CA TYR A 310 -9.81 -27.08 -21.85
C TYR A 310 -10.42 -27.41 -20.48
N ARG A 311 -9.78 -28.29 -19.70
CA ARG A 311 -10.20 -28.58 -18.33
C ARG A 311 -9.59 -27.54 -17.41
N GLY A 312 -10.43 -26.61 -16.97
CA GLY A 312 -10.06 -25.60 -15.98
C GLY A 312 -10.38 -26.05 -14.56
N TRP A 313 -9.54 -25.66 -13.61
CA TRP A 313 -9.90 -25.65 -12.19
C TRP A 313 -10.53 -24.31 -11.87
N THR A 314 -11.74 -24.34 -11.33
CA THR A 314 -12.39 -23.14 -10.80
C THR A 314 -12.40 -23.23 -9.28
N TYR A 315 -12.11 -22.10 -8.63
CA TYR A 315 -12.32 -21.96 -7.20
C TYR A 315 -13.83 -21.92 -6.94
N ASP A 316 -14.37 -23.03 -6.43
CA ASP A 316 -15.76 -23.11 -5.96
C ASP A 316 -15.88 -22.39 -4.62
N ASP A 317 -16.52 -21.23 -4.64
CA ASP A 317 -16.64 -20.33 -3.50
C ASP A 317 -17.97 -20.45 -2.74
N ARG A 318 -18.83 -21.40 -3.15
CA ARG A 318 -20.20 -21.64 -2.66
C ARG A 318 -20.88 -20.39 -2.09
N GLY A 319 -21.02 -19.37 -2.93
CA GLY A 319 -21.92 -18.23 -2.70
C GLY A 319 -21.23 -16.93 -2.27
N LEU A 320 -19.90 -16.92 -2.08
CA LEU A 320 -19.16 -15.69 -1.80
C LEU A 320 -19.19 -14.71 -2.99
N GLY A 321 -19.09 -15.19 -4.23
CA GLY A 321 -19.16 -14.40 -5.45
C GLY A 321 -20.53 -13.77 -5.66
N ILE A 322 -21.61 -14.50 -5.37
CA ILE A 322 -22.98 -13.95 -5.36
C ILE A 322 -23.11 -12.84 -4.32
N LYS A 323 -22.57 -13.05 -3.12
CA LYS A 323 -22.56 -12.03 -2.06
C LYS A 323 -21.75 -10.80 -2.47
N LEU A 324 -20.58 -10.99 -3.09
CA LEU A 324 -19.74 -9.90 -3.59
C LEU A 324 -20.45 -9.10 -4.69
N ALA A 325 -21.01 -9.78 -5.69
CA ALA A 325 -21.75 -9.15 -6.77
C ALA A 325 -22.96 -8.34 -6.25
N ARG A 326 -23.69 -8.89 -5.27
CA ARG A 326 -24.79 -8.18 -4.60
C ARG A 326 -24.31 -6.93 -3.87
N LEU A 327 -23.25 -7.04 -3.06
CA LEU A 327 -22.67 -5.90 -2.34
C LEU A 327 -22.14 -4.83 -3.28
N GLN A 328 -21.54 -5.21 -4.41
CA GLN A 328 -21.11 -4.27 -5.44
C GLN A 328 -22.28 -3.53 -6.10
N ALA A 329 -23.34 -4.25 -6.48
CA ALA A 329 -24.54 -3.64 -7.05
C ALA A 329 -25.21 -2.68 -6.06
N GLU A 330 -25.29 -3.07 -4.78
CA GLU A 330 -25.80 -2.23 -3.71
C GLU A 330 -24.94 -0.98 -3.50
N GLY A 331 -23.61 -1.13 -3.45
CA GLY A 331 -22.67 -0.01 -3.36
C GLY A 331 -22.79 0.97 -4.53
N GLN A 332 -22.92 0.48 -5.77
CA GLN A 332 -23.14 1.32 -6.95
C GLN A 332 -24.46 2.08 -6.89
N LEU A 333 -25.54 1.43 -6.45
CA LEU A 333 -26.85 2.06 -6.27
C LEU A 333 -26.79 3.16 -5.21
N LEU A 334 -26.18 2.87 -4.05
CA LEU A 334 -25.99 3.85 -2.97
C LEU A 334 -25.18 5.06 -3.46
N HIS A 335 -24.11 4.81 -4.21
CA HIS A 335 -23.28 5.88 -4.79
C HIS A 335 -24.07 6.76 -5.76
N ALA A 336 -24.81 6.16 -6.70
CA ALA A 336 -25.62 6.90 -7.66
C ALA A 336 -26.72 7.72 -6.96
N LYS A 337 -27.36 7.14 -5.92
CA LYS A 337 -28.39 7.80 -5.14
C LYS A 337 -27.84 8.98 -4.34
N ALA A 338 -26.71 8.80 -3.65
CA ALA A 338 -26.05 9.88 -2.91
C ALA A 338 -25.66 11.02 -3.87
N ALA A 339 -25.02 10.71 -5.00
CA ALA A 339 -24.63 11.70 -6.00
C ALA A 339 -25.82 12.51 -6.53
N ARG A 340 -26.97 11.86 -6.79
CA ARG A 340 -28.21 12.54 -7.21
C ARG A 340 -28.75 13.46 -6.11
N LEU A 341 -28.77 13.01 -4.85
CA LEU A 341 -29.22 13.84 -3.73
C LEU A 341 -28.30 15.04 -3.51
N THR A 342 -26.98 14.88 -3.65
CA THR A 342 -26.03 16.00 -3.58
C THR A 342 -26.30 17.06 -4.63
N GLN A 343 -26.63 16.65 -5.87
CA GLN A 343 -27.01 17.59 -6.92
C GLN A 343 -28.31 18.35 -6.58
N LEU A 344 -29.30 17.64 -6.04
CA LEU A 344 -30.57 18.26 -5.62
C LEU A 344 -30.36 19.24 -4.45
N ALA A 345 -29.53 18.88 -3.47
CA ALA A 345 -29.23 19.72 -2.31
C ALA A 345 -28.57 21.05 -2.72
N GLY A 346 -27.71 21.01 -3.75
CA GLY A 346 -27.06 22.21 -4.30
C GLY A 346 -28.01 23.25 -4.88
N ALA A 347 -29.21 22.84 -5.32
CA ALA A 347 -30.24 23.72 -5.88
C ALA A 347 -31.45 23.94 -4.95
N ALA A 348 -31.48 23.28 -3.79
CA ALA A 348 -32.63 23.30 -2.88
C ALA A 348 -32.64 24.54 -1.96
N PRO A 349 -33.84 25.02 -1.54
CA PRO A 349 -34.01 25.97 -0.44
C PRO A 349 -33.41 25.45 0.88
N PRO A 350 -33.09 26.33 1.86
CA PRO A 350 -32.32 25.96 3.07
C PRO A 350 -32.93 24.80 3.87
N GLU A 351 -34.25 24.80 4.04
CA GLU A 351 -34.97 23.78 4.81
C GLU A 351 -34.89 22.39 4.13
N VAL A 352 -35.13 22.33 2.81
CA VAL A 352 -35.04 21.09 2.02
C VAL A 352 -33.58 20.63 1.88
N ARG A 353 -32.62 21.56 1.83
CA ARG A 353 -31.19 21.24 1.78
C ARG A 353 -30.75 20.49 3.03
N ALA A 354 -31.15 20.94 4.22
CA ALA A 354 -30.80 20.29 5.48
C ALA A 354 -31.32 18.83 5.54
N GLU A 355 -32.55 18.59 5.07
CA GLU A 355 -33.12 17.24 4.97
C GLU A 355 -32.35 16.35 3.98
N LEU A 356 -31.97 16.90 2.82
CA LEU A 356 -31.19 16.18 1.82
C LEU A 356 -29.79 15.84 2.32
N GLU A 357 -29.12 16.75 3.02
CA GLU A 357 -27.80 16.55 3.62
C GLU A 357 -27.83 15.44 4.70
N ALA A 358 -28.84 15.45 5.57
CA ALA A 358 -29.04 14.37 6.55
C ALA A 358 -29.19 13.00 5.86
N LYS A 359 -29.95 12.95 4.76
CA LYS A 359 -30.15 11.71 3.99
C LYS A 359 -28.89 11.26 3.26
N ILE A 360 -28.09 12.19 2.74
CA ILE A 360 -26.78 11.90 2.13
C ILE A 360 -25.86 11.26 3.16
N ALA A 361 -25.78 11.82 4.38
CA ALA A 361 -24.94 11.29 5.45
C ALA A 361 -25.29 9.83 5.80
N VAL A 362 -26.58 9.48 5.84
CA VAL A 362 -27.04 8.10 6.07
C VAL A 362 -26.62 7.17 4.92
N LEU A 363 -26.77 7.62 3.66
CA LEU A 363 -26.36 6.83 2.50
C LEU A 363 -24.84 6.62 2.46
N ASP A 364 -24.06 7.62 2.85
CA ASP A 364 -22.61 7.50 2.97
C ASP A 364 -22.20 6.54 4.08
N ALA A 365 -22.89 6.56 5.24
CA ALA A 365 -22.67 5.58 6.30
C ALA A 365 -22.97 4.15 5.83
N HIS A 366 -24.08 3.94 5.10
CA HIS A 366 -24.41 2.64 4.51
C HIS A 366 -23.37 2.20 3.46
N ARG A 367 -22.88 3.14 2.64
CA ARG A 367 -21.80 2.87 1.68
C ARG A 367 -20.53 2.41 2.38
N THR A 368 -20.14 3.08 3.46
CA THR A 368 -19.00 2.66 4.30
C THR A 368 -19.20 1.25 4.87
N ALA A 369 -20.42 0.91 5.29
CA ALA A 369 -20.74 -0.42 5.84
C ALA A 369 -20.69 -1.55 4.79
N VAL A 370 -21.05 -1.28 3.53
CA VAL A 370 -21.02 -2.26 2.42
C VAL A 370 -19.59 -2.53 1.92
N GLY A 371 -18.64 -1.65 2.21
CA GLY A 371 -17.24 -1.73 1.78
C GLY A 371 -16.94 -0.61 0.78
N ALA A 372 -16.01 0.27 1.15
CA ALA A 372 -15.69 1.52 0.45
C ALA A 372 -15.16 1.35 -0.97
#